data_AF-A0A8T4EIA0-F1
#
_entry.id   AF-A0A8T4EIA0-F1
#
_cell.length_a   1.000
_cell.length_b   1.000
_cell.length_c   1.000
_cell.angle_alpha   90.00
_cell.angle_beta   90.00
_cell.angle_gamma   90.00
#
_symmetry.space_group_name_H-M   'P 1'
#
loop_
_entity.id
_entity.type
_entity.pdbx_description
1 polymer ?
#
loop_
_entity_poly.entity_id
_entity_poly.type
_entity_poly.pdbx_seq_one_letter_code
_entity_poly.pdbx_strand_id
1 'polypeptide(L)'
;MSLIKIYRTVTPKKIRAVVGKLFYNKLYANKSQSKMFPHIAIELNTSCTRRCSYCPNSIYDRGLIKNEKLMKEQLFKKIINELSADKYFGIVNFSFYGEPLLDKRLPRLVKYTREKLPNANLQVTTNGDLLNLDLYKKLAEAKIDKILITRHDPTVPEGVK
;
A
#
# COMPACT_ATOMS: atom_id res chain seq x y z
N MET A 1 -23.07 -10.59 -5.18
CA MET A 1 -22.14 -11.17 -6.18
C MET A 1 -21.26 -10.06 -6.74
N SER A 2 -19.93 -10.25 -6.78
CA SER A 2 -19.03 -9.26 -7.40
C SER A 2 -19.39 -9.03 -8.88
N LEU A 3 -19.39 -7.78 -9.33
CA LEU A 3 -19.61 -7.38 -10.74
C LEU A 3 -18.70 -8.15 -11.72
N ILE A 4 -17.49 -8.50 -11.28
CA ILE A 4 -16.53 -9.30 -12.05
C ILE A 4 -17.04 -10.74 -12.22
N LYS A 5 -17.70 -11.29 -11.19
CA LYS A 5 -18.27 -12.63 -11.22
C LYS A 5 -19.44 -12.67 -12.21
N ILE A 6 -20.31 -11.66 -12.20
CA ILE A 6 -21.42 -11.53 -13.17
C ILE A 6 -20.86 -11.40 -14.59
N TYR A 7 -19.95 -10.45 -14.84
CA TYR A 7 -19.28 -10.29 -16.15
C TYR A 7 -18.69 -11.61 -16.69
N ARG A 8 -18.04 -12.39 -15.82
CA ARG A 8 -17.45 -13.67 -16.22
C ARG A 8 -18.49 -14.75 -16.54
N THR A 9 -19.70 -14.65 -16.00
CA THR A 9 -20.77 -15.63 -16.21
C THR A 9 -21.62 -15.31 -17.45
N VAL A 10 -21.97 -14.03 -17.68
CA VAL A 10 -22.88 -13.63 -18.76
C VAL A 10 -22.20 -13.23 -20.07
N THR A 11 -20.89 -12.96 -20.08
CA THR A 11 -20.21 -12.50 -21.31
C THR A 11 -19.59 -13.67 -22.10
N PRO A 12 -20.02 -13.91 -23.36
CA PRO A 12 -19.46 -14.95 -24.22
C PRO A 12 -17.95 -14.79 -24.40
N LYS A 13 -17.21 -15.92 -24.42
CA LYS A 13 -15.73 -15.93 -24.50
C LYS A 13 -15.19 -15.12 -25.69
N LYS A 14 -15.86 -15.16 -26.85
CA LYS A 14 -15.43 -14.49 -28.08
C LYS A 14 -15.40 -12.96 -27.98
N ILE A 15 -16.30 -12.38 -27.19
CA ILE A 15 -16.43 -10.91 -27.06
C ILE A 15 -15.94 -10.40 -25.69
N ARG A 16 -15.51 -11.30 -24.82
CA ARG A 16 -15.05 -10.99 -23.46
C ARG A 16 -13.93 -9.97 -23.46
N ALA A 17 -12.96 -10.05 -24.37
CA ALA A 17 -11.88 -9.05 -24.44
C ALA A 17 -12.41 -7.64 -24.76
N VAL A 18 -13.36 -7.53 -25.70
CA VAL A 18 -13.96 -6.25 -26.13
C VAL A 18 -14.87 -5.70 -25.04
N VAL A 19 -15.78 -6.52 -24.52
CA VAL A 19 -16.69 -6.14 -23.42
C VAL A 19 -15.89 -5.85 -22.15
N GLY A 20 -14.83 -6.61 -21.87
CA GLY A 20 -13.90 -6.35 -20.78
C GLY A 20 -13.18 -5.02 -20.93
N LYS A 21 -12.73 -4.67 -22.14
CA LYS A 21 -12.15 -3.36 -22.45
C LYS A 21 -13.18 -2.23 -22.35
N LEU A 22 -14.42 -2.46 -22.78
CA LEU A 22 -15.52 -1.49 -22.64
C LEU A 22 -15.97 -1.33 -21.18
N PHE A 23 -16.01 -2.40 -20.38
CA PHE A 23 -16.30 -2.36 -18.95
C PHE A 23 -15.14 -1.73 -18.18
N TYR A 24 -13.89 -2.06 -18.53
CA TYR A 24 -12.71 -1.42 -17.99
C TYR A 24 -12.74 0.07 -18.31
N ASN A 25 -12.92 0.46 -19.57
CA ASN A 25 -13.07 1.86 -19.95
C ASN A 25 -14.31 2.49 -19.30
N LYS A 26 -15.43 1.81 -19.09
CA LYS A 26 -16.58 2.42 -18.41
C LYS A 26 -16.36 2.61 -16.90
N LEU A 27 -15.62 1.70 -16.26
CA LEU A 27 -15.24 1.77 -14.84
C LEU A 27 -14.07 2.74 -14.57
N TYR A 28 -13.15 2.89 -15.54
CA TYR A 28 -11.90 3.65 -15.40
C TYR A 28 -11.82 4.91 -16.27
N ALA A 29 -12.59 5.04 -17.35
CA ALA A 29 -12.60 6.24 -18.22
C ALA A 29 -13.59 7.32 -17.78
N ASN A 30 -14.55 7.00 -16.89
CA ASN A 30 -15.45 8.01 -16.27
C ASN A 30 -15.05 8.40 -14.84
N LYS A 31 -13.98 7.79 -14.29
CA LYS A 31 -13.34 8.30 -13.07
C LYS A 31 -12.33 9.33 -13.51
N SER A 32 -12.77 10.60 -13.54
CA SER A 32 -11.95 11.82 -13.57
C SER A 32 -10.47 11.48 -13.35
N GLN A 33 -9.71 11.34 -14.43
CA GLN A 33 -8.28 11.06 -14.39
C GLN A 33 -7.68 11.92 -13.27
N SER A 34 -7.15 11.33 -12.19
CA SER A 34 -6.49 12.11 -11.16
C SER A 34 -5.30 12.74 -11.88
N LYS A 35 -5.42 14.03 -12.22
CA LYS A 35 -4.60 14.72 -13.23
C LYS A 35 -3.10 14.75 -12.93
N MET A 36 -2.63 14.15 -11.83
CA MET A 36 -1.24 14.29 -11.39
C MET A 36 -0.47 12.96 -11.19
N PHE A 37 -0.93 11.95 -10.43
CA PHE A 37 -0.06 10.79 -10.12
C PHE A 37 -0.79 9.42 -10.05
N PRO A 38 -0.31 8.36 -10.72
CA PRO A 38 -0.92 7.03 -10.64
C PRO A 38 -0.59 6.28 -9.34
N HIS A 39 0.47 6.68 -8.63
CA HIS A 39 0.97 6.01 -7.45
C HIS A 39 1.58 7.01 -6.47
N ILE A 40 1.24 6.88 -5.20
CA ILE A 40 1.79 7.67 -4.09
C ILE A 40 2.32 6.71 -3.04
N ALA A 41 3.60 6.85 -2.69
CA ALA A 41 4.23 6.13 -1.60
C ALA A 41 4.39 7.06 -0.40
N ILE A 42 3.92 6.63 0.77
CA ILE A 42 3.98 7.37 2.03
C ILE A 42 4.89 6.62 2.99
N GLU A 43 6.04 7.19 3.30
CA GLU A 43 6.98 6.62 4.26
C GLU A 43 6.49 6.87 5.70
N LEU A 44 5.91 5.85 6.33
CA LEU A 44 5.34 5.96 7.68
C LEU A 44 6.41 6.05 8.78
N ASN A 45 7.52 5.34 8.58
CA ASN A 45 8.66 5.33 9.48
C ASN A 45 9.94 5.09 8.66
N THR A 46 11.08 5.45 9.22
CA THR A 46 12.39 5.29 8.55
C THR A 46 13.18 4.05 8.98
N SER A 47 12.71 3.34 10.01
CA SER A 47 13.36 2.14 10.55
C SER A 47 13.03 0.91 9.71
N CYS A 48 13.88 -0.11 9.77
CA CYS A 48 13.66 -1.39 9.13
C CYS A 48 14.27 -2.48 10.01
N THR A 49 13.74 -3.70 9.98
CA THR A 49 14.32 -4.89 10.67
C THR A 49 15.49 -5.50 9.91
N ARG A 50 15.84 -4.94 8.75
CA ARG A 50 16.91 -5.40 7.88
C ARG A 50 17.78 -4.26 7.38
N ARG A 51 19.03 -4.57 7.09
CA ARG A 51 20.00 -3.66 6.44
C ARG A 51 20.60 -4.30 5.19
N CYS A 52 19.73 -4.62 4.22
CA CYS A 52 20.12 -5.29 2.98
C CYS A 52 21.23 -4.51 2.24
N SER A 53 22.26 -5.19 1.74
CA SER A 53 23.43 -4.59 1.08
C SER A 53 23.11 -3.71 -0.13
N TYR A 54 21.98 -3.98 -0.80
CA TYR A 54 21.48 -3.23 -1.96
C TYR A 54 20.47 -2.12 -1.60
N CYS A 55 20.18 -1.91 -0.31
CA CYS A 55 19.28 -0.84 0.15
C CYS A 55 20.10 0.40 0.51
N PRO A 56 19.63 1.63 0.22
CA PRO A 56 20.27 2.86 0.69
C PRO A 56 20.47 2.91 2.20
N ASN A 57 19.63 2.22 2.98
CA ASN A 57 19.78 2.08 4.43
C ASN A 57 21.04 1.31 4.85
N SER A 58 21.69 0.57 3.93
CA SER A 58 23.00 -0.05 4.20
C SER A 58 24.12 0.98 4.27
N ILE A 59 24.01 2.06 3.48
CA ILE A 59 25.00 3.12 3.37
C ILE A 59 24.68 4.25 4.36
N TYR A 60 23.40 4.62 4.47
CA TYR A 60 22.94 5.73 5.30
C TYR A 60 22.05 5.23 6.44
N ASP A 61 22.42 5.47 7.70
CA ASP A 61 21.52 5.19 8.83
C ASP A 61 20.39 6.21 8.84
N ARG A 62 19.23 5.79 8.33
CA ARG A 62 18.00 6.60 8.31
C ARG A 62 17.13 6.40 9.56
N GLY A 63 17.53 5.56 10.51
CA GLY A 63 16.68 5.18 11.64
C GLY A 63 16.79 3.69 12.02
N LEU A 64 17.75 2.95 11.45
CA LEU A 64 17.87 1.50 11.60
C LEU A 64 18.54 1.11 12.91
N ILE A 65 19.41 1.97 13.44
CA ILE A 65 20.16 1.72 14.67
C ILE A 65 19.72 2.74 15.73
N LYS A 66 19.77 4.03 15.38
CA LYS A 66 19.40 5.14 16.27
C LYS A 66 18.49 6.12 15.54
N ASN A 67 17.83 7.01 16.28
CA ASN A 67 17.08 8.14 15.73
C ASN A 67 15.95 7.76 14.76
N GLU A 68 15.18 6.72 15.08
CA GLU A 68 13.95 6.36 14.36
C GLU A 68 13.03 7.58 14.21
N LYS A 69 12.56 7.81 12.97
CA LYS A 69 11.60 8.87 12.67
C LYS A 69 10.29 8.26 12.23
N LEU A 70 9.25 8.56 12.99
CA LEU A 70 7.86 8.25 12.65
C LEU A 70 7.18 9.49 12.07
N MET A 71 6.44 9.31 10.98
CA MET A 71 5.56 10.35 10.45
C MET A 71 4.51 10.69 11.51
N LYS A 72 4.37 11.99 11.80
CA LYS A 72 3.31 12.49 12.67
C LYS A 72 1.95 12.15 12.07
N GLU A 73 1.04 11.62 12.88
CA GLU A 73 -0.29 11.21 12.41
C GLU A 73 -1.09 12.37 11.82
N GLN A 74 -0.91 13.59 12.35
CA GLN A 74 -1.55 14.79 11.81
C GLN A 74 -1.12 15.06 10.36
N LEU A 75 0.17 14.86 10.03
CA LEU A 75 0.68 15.01 8.67
C LEU A 75 0.10 13.92 7.75
N PHE A 76 0.08 12.67 8.22
CA PHE A 76 -0.54 11.57 7.48
C PHE A 76 -2.02 11.87 7.15
N LYS A 77 -2.80 12.28 8.14
CA LYS A 77 -4.21 12.62 7.97
C LYS A 77 -4.41 13.80 7.01
N LYS A 78 -3.54 14.81 7.07
CA LYS A 78 -3.54 15.94 6.12
C LYS A 78 -3.37 15.44 4.68
N ILE A 79 -2.34 14.62 4.41
CA ILE A 79 -2.10 14.03 3.08
C ILE A 79 -3.33 13.28 2.58
N ILE A 80 -3.87 12.37 3.39
CA ILE A 80 -5.04 11.57 2.99
C ILE A 80 -6.29 12.45 2.75
N ASN A 81 -6.49 13.50 3.54
CA ASN A 81 -7.61 14.42 3.35
C ASN A 81 -7.48 15.24 2.06
N GLU A 82 -6.27 15.69 1.72
CA GLU A 82 -5.99 16.36 0.44
C GLU A 82 -6.26 15.43 -0.74
N LEU A 83 -5.80 14.18 -0.67
CA LEU A 83 -6.12 13.16 -1.69
C LEU A 83 -7.63 12.88 -1.79
N SER A 84 -8.34 12.94 -0.65
CA SER A 84 -9.78 12.73 -0.61
C SER A 84 -10.55 13.87 -1.28
N ALA A 85 -10.11 15.11 -1.07
CA ALA A 85 -10.66 16.29 -1.74
C ALA A 85 -10.51 16.18 -3.28
N ASP A 86 -9.38 15.62 -3.74
CA ASP A 86 -9.11 15.36 -5.15
C ASP A 86 -9.77 14.08 -5.70
N LYS A 87 -10.56 13.38 -4.87
CA LYS A 87 -11.22 12.10 -5.24
C LYS A 87 -10.22 11.07 -5.78
N TYR A 88 -9.03 11.01 -5.18
CA TYR A 88 -7.95 10.13 -5.61
C TYR A 88 -8.40 8.66 -5.67
N PHE A 89 -8.01 7.97 -6.75
CA PHE A 89 -8.35 6.57 -7.00
C PHE A 89 -7.15 5.75 -7.52
N GLY A 90 -5.94 6.31 -7.46
CA GLY A 90 -4.70 5.60 -7.81
C GLY A 90 -4.25 4.66 -6.69
N ILE A 91 -2.94 4.35 -6.68
CA ILE A 91 -2.34 3.48 -5.66
C ILE A 91 -1.82 4.31 -4.49
N VAL A 92 -2.15 3.91 -3.27
CA VAL A 92 -1.50 4.42 -2.05
C VAL A 92 -0.71 3.28 -1.42
N ASN A 93 0.61 3.43 -1.37
CA ASN A 93 1.51 2.49 -0.72
C ASN A 93 2.02 3.08 0.61
N PHE A 94 1.94 2.32 1.69
CA PHE A 94 2.33 2.76 3.04
C PHE A 94 3.82 2.53 3.36
N SER A 95 4.65 2.39 2.32
CA SER A 95 6.03 1.91 2.45
C SER A 95 6.95 2.69 1.54
N PHE A 96 8.19 2.89 1.97
CA PHE A 96 9.26 3.41 1.11
C PHE A 96 10.58 2.71 1.45
N TYR A 97 11.47 3.31 2.24
CA TYR A 97 12.70 2.66 2.69
C TYR A 97 12.57 1.97 4.05
N GLY A 98 11.69 2.46 4.93
CA GLY A 98 11.39 1.80 6.19
C GLY A 98 10.48 0.57 6.04
N GLU A 99 10.50 -0.31 7.04
CA GLU A 99 9.62 -1.47 7.15
C GLU A 99 8.26 -1.01 7.73
N PRO A 100 7.18 -1.02 6.94
CA PRO A 100 5.89 -0.53 7.39
C PRO A 100 5.31 -1.33 8.56
N LEU A 101 5.62 -2.63 8.69
CA LEU A 101 5.08 -3.47 9.76
C LEU A 101 5.67 -3.16 11.15
N LEU A 102 6.77 -2.39 11.23
CA LEU A 102 7.26 -1.84 12.51
C LEU A 102 6.32 -0.77 13.10
N ASP A 103 5.60 -0.05 12.24
CA ASP A 103 4.65 0.97 12.72
C ASP A 103 3.34 0.30 13.17
N LYS A 104 3.20 0.14 14.49
CA LYS A 104 2.00 -0.44 15.13
C LYS A 104 0.69 0.29 14.78
N ARG A 105 0.77 1.53 14.27
CA ARG A 105 -0.41 2.30 13.84
C ARG A 105 -0.92 1.84 12.47
N LEU A 106 -0.14 1.11 11.69
CA LEU A 106 -0.41 0.78 10.28
C LEU A 106 -1.86 0.30 10.04
N PRO A 107 -2.43 -0.69 10.76
CA PRO A 107 -3.81 -1.10 10.52
C PRO A 107 -4.84 0.02 10.65
N ARG A 108 -4.68 0.92 11.65
CA ARG A 108 -5.56 2.07 11.83
C ARG A 108 -5.36 3.12 10.73
N LEU A 109 -4.12 3.32 10.28
CA LEU A 109 -3.81 4.23 9.19
C LEU A 109 -4.42 3.74 7.86
N VAL A 110 -4.30 2.43 7.56
CA VAL A 110 -4.94 1.79 6.41
C VAL A 110 -6.46 1.96 6.46
N LYS A 111 -7.07 1.70 7.63
CA LYS A 111 -8.52 1.87 7.83
C LYS A 111 -8.97 3.31 7.54
N TYR A 112 -8.25 4.29 8.12
CA TYR A 112 -8.53 5.71 7.86
C TYR A 112 -8.41 6.06 6.37
N THR A 113 -7.37 5.57 5.70
CA THR A 113 -7.20 5.77 4.26
C THR A 113 -8.33 5.14 3.46
N ARG A 114 -8.79 3.93 3.80
CA ARG A 114 -9.94 3.32 3.10
C ARG A 114 -11.21 4.14 3.25
N GLU A 115 -11.50 4.61 4.46
CA GLU A 115 -12.70 5.43 4.74
C GLU A 115 -12.70 6.73 3.91
N LYS A 116 -11.53 7.34 3.71
CA LYS A 116 -11.37 8.59 2.94
C LYS A 116 -11.22 8.39 1.44
N LEU A 117 -10.61 7.28 1.02
CA LEU A 117 -10.28 6.95 -0.36
C LEU A 117 -10.88 5.59 -0.75
N PRO A 118 -12.22 5.46 -0.80
CA PRO A 118 -12.88 4.17 -1.01
C PRO A 118 -12.53 3.51 -2.35
N ASN A 119 -12.12 4.31 -3.33
CA ASN A 119 -11.79 3.87 -4.69
C ASN A 119 -10.29 3.67 -4.95
N ALA A 120 -9.41 4.05 -4.01
CA ALA A 120 -7.96 3.87 -4.17
C ALA A 120 -7.56 2.42 -3.95
N ASN A 121 -6.45 2.02 -4.58
CA ASN A 121 -5.83 0.72 -4.36
C ASN A 121 -4.78 0.84 -3.25
N LEU A 122 -5.03 0.21 -2.10
CA LEU A 122 -4.21 0.33 -0.90
C LEU A 122 -3.22 -0.84 -0.82
N GLN A 123 -1.93 -0.52 -0.71
CA GLN A 123 -0.86 -1.51 -0.75
C GLN A 123 0.13 -1.34 0.41
N VAL A 124 0.64 -2.46 0.90
CA VAL A 124 1.81 -2.49 1.80
C VAL A 124 2.89 -3.31 1.11
N THR A 125 4.12 -2.81 1.10
CA THR A 125 5.32 -3.54 0.65
C THR A 125 6.20 -3.80 1.87
N THR A 126 6.44 -5.07 2.19
CA THR A 126 7.10 -5.50 3.42
C THR A 126 8.15 -6.57 3.16
N ASN A 127 9.17 -6.65 4.00
CA ASN A 127 10.09 -7.78 4.03
C ASN A 127 9.43 -9.08 4.55
N GLY A 128 8.30 -8.96 5.25
CA GLY A 128 7.53 -10.08 5.78
C GLY A 128 8.00 -10.62 7.14
N ASP A 129 9.11 -10.14 7.71
CA ASP A 129 9.68 -10.67 8.97
C ASP A 129 8.70 -10.55 10.14
N LEU A 130 7.93 -9.45 10.18
CA LEU A 130 6.94 -9.16 11.22
C LEU A 130 5.52 -9.59 10.83
N LEU A 131 5.32 -10.13 9.63
CA LEU A 131 3.99 -10.49 9.15
C LEU A 131 3.55 -11.81 9.78
N ASN A 132 2.66 -11.72 10.76
CA ASN A 132 1.98 -12.86 11.37
C ASN A 132 0.48 -12.86 11.06
N LEU A 133 -0.21 -13.94 11.43
CA LEU A 133 -1.65 -14.12 11.15
C LEU A 133 -2.53 -13.03 11.78
N ASP A 134 -2.19 -12.57 12.99
CA ASP A 134 -2.94 -11.51 13.67
C ASP A 134 -2.82 -10.17 12.93
N LEU A 135 -1.58 -9.78 12.59
CA LEU A 135 -1.33 -8.56 11.83
C LEU A 135 -1.97 -8.62 10.43
N TYR A 136 -1.88 -9.77 9.75
CA TYR A 136 -2.58 -10.00 8.50
C TYR A 136 -4.10 -9.79 8.63
N LYS A 137 -4.73 -10.38 9.65
CA LYS A 137 -6.18 -10.21 9.90
C LYS A 137 -6.53 -8.75 10.12
N LYS A 138 -5.76 -8.02 10.94
CA LYS A 138 -5.95 -6.58 11.18
C LYS A 138 -5.86 -5.75 9.89
N LEU A 139 -4.90 -6.05 9.01
CA LEU A 139 -4.76 -5.37 7.72
C LEU A 139 -5.92 -5.72 6.76
N ALA A 140 -6.37 -6.98 6.75
CA ALA A 140 -7.50 -7.43 5.95
C ALA A 140 -8.82 -6.79 6.41
N GLU A 141 -9.04 -6.70 7.72
CA GLU A 141 -10.17 -5.99 8.34
C GLU A 141 -10.16 -4.50 7.98
N ALA A 142 -8.97 -3.88 7.96
CA ALA A 142 -8.75 -2.51 7.50
C ALA A 142 -8.94 -2.32 5.97
N LYS A 143 -9.23 -3.40 5.22
CA LYS A 143 -9.47 -3.40 3.77
C LYS A 143 -8.25 -2.98 2.94
N ILE A 144 -7.07 -3.48 3.31
CA ILE A 144 -5.91 -3.46 2.42
C ILE A 144 -6.22 -4.28 1.15
N ASP A 145 -5.79 -3.81 -0.03
CA ASP A 145 -6.01 -4.55 -1.27
C ASP A 145 -4.88 -5.52 -1.58
N LYS A 146 -3.64 -5.13 -1.28
CA LYS A 146 -2.45 -5.95 -1.54
C LYS A 146 -1.41 -5.84 -0.44
N ILE A 147 -0.81 -6.98 -0.12
CA ILE A 147 0.41 -7.07 0.66
C ILE A 147 1.46 -7.68 -0.27
N LEU A 148 2.47 -6.90 -0.62
CA LEU A 148 3.60 -7.29 -1.46
C LEU A 148 4.74 -7.69 -0.53
N ILE A 149 5.12 -8.96 -0.55
CA ILE A 149 6.18 -9.50 0.31
C ILE A 149 7.44 -9.68 -0.52
N THR A 150 8.52 -9.03 -0.10
CA THR A 150 9.84 -9.18 -0.72
C THR A 150 10.70 -10.08 0.14
N ARG A 151 11.05 -11.25 -0.39
CA ARG A 151 12.05 -12.11 0.24
C ARG A 151 13.44 -11.54 -0.03
N HIS A 152 14.05 -10.98 1.00
CA HIS A 152 15.44 -10.52 0.96
C HIS A 152 16.44 -11.67 1.19
N ASP A 153 17.73 -11.33 1.19
CA ASP A 153 18.81 -12.28 1.52
C ASP A 153 18.54 -12.94 2.89
N PRO A 154 18.82 -14.24 3.06
CA PRO A 154 18.67 -14.91 4.36
C PRO A 154 19.48 -14.25 5.48
N THR A 155 20.57 -13.56 5.16
CA THR A 155 21.44 -12.92 6.14
C THR A 155 20.78 -11.67 6.70
N VAL A 156 20.47 -11.68 8.00
CA VAL A 156 19.99 -10.51 8.75
C VAL A 156 21.20 -9.83 9.39
N PRO A 157 21.51 -8.57 9.05
CA PRO A 157 22.64 -7.86 9.65
C PRO A 157 22.42 -7.65 11.15
N GLU A 158 23.44 -7.90 11.96
CA GLU A 158 23.39 -7.62 13.40
C GLU A 158 23.23 -6.12 13.69
N GLY A 159 22.59 -5.81 14.82
CA GLY A 159 22.47 -4.43 15.33
C GLY A 159 21.39 -3.58 14.64
N VAL A 160 20.47 -4.19 13.90
CA VAL A 160 19.29 -3.55 13.30
C VAL A 160 18.05 -3.79 14.19
N LYS A 161 17.05 -2.90 14.13
CA LYS A 161 15.80 -2.95 14.90
C LYS A 161 15.07 -4.29 14.92
#